data_AF-A0A5C4MGS2-F1
#
_entry.id   AF-A0A5C4MGS2-F1
#
_cell.length_a   1.000
_cell.length_b   1.000
_cell.length_c   1.000
_cell.angle_alpha   90.00
_cell.angle_beta   90.00
_cell.angle_gamma   90.00
#
_symmetry.space_group_name_H-M   'P 1'
#
loop_
_entity.id
_entity.type
_entity.pdbx_description
1 polymer ?
#
loop_
_entity_poly.entity_id
_entity_poly.type
_entity_poly.pdbx_seq_one_letter_code
_entity_poly.pdbx_strand_id
1 'polypeptide(L)'
;MRIRNAVAVTAAAVMTAGGLVLAGSGAASADTVGYKPDRTLADDEFAPSVALEIADDGTVYALRHDGWQLDVFGPQADGKKAKPVRKLQYPITEAATDIALDGRGRLYILDPHGPTTGTSKVTVLRPGGKGPVLRRLVVPGEWTRLGVSAAGHVAVAGASAVRVYAPGAAGSTTPSQVLAGSGARLPEEVSDVALTSDGRLWVADEAKLLVYARGATGETAPAATVAGSRTGLSWVNNLDVDAKNRVYVEDSHVDAIKAFSSTSYGNVAPIRTLSYDGAYPVSWALLAVNARGDMVTKRTESTLGIYRTL
;
A
#
# COMPACT_ATOMS: atom_id res chain seq x y z
N MET A 1 6.15 -34.57 -32.01
CA MET A 1 4.68 -34.46 -31.89
C MET A 1 4.26 -35.16 -30.60
N ARG A 2 4.09 -34.43 -29.48
CA ARG A 2 3.70 -35.00 -28.17
C ARG A 2 2.30 -34.51 -27.85
N ILE A 3 1.35 -35.44 -27.78
CA ILE A 3 -0.06 -35.20 -27.45
C ILE A 3 -0.16 -35.11 -25.93
N ARG A 4 -0.71 -34.01 -25.41
CA ARG A 4 -1.09 -33.87 -23.99
C ARG A 4 -2.59 -34.16 -23.87
N ASN A 5 -2.94 -35.21 -23.16
CA ASN A 5 -4.33 -35.52 -22.82
C ASN A 5 -4.82 -34.53 -21.76
N ALA A 6 -5.88 -33.78 -22.07
CA ALA A 6 -6.61 -32.98 -21.09
C ALA A 6 -7.69 -33.86 -20.46
N VAL A 7 -7.68 -33.99 -19.13
CA VAL A 7 -8.77 -34.58 -18.36
C VAL A 7 -9.72 -33.45 -18.00
N ALA A 8 -10.90 -33.44 -18.61
CA ALA A 8 -12.01 -32.58 -18.19
C ALA A 8 -12.74 -33.28 -17.03
N VAL A 9 -12.78 -32.65 -15.86
CA VAL A 9 -13.65 -33.08 -14.75
C VAL A 9 -14.92 -32.24 -14.81
N THR A 10 -16.02 -32.87 -15.19
CA THR A 10 -17.37 -32.27 -15.17
C THR A 10 -17.92 -32.42 -13.76
N ALA A 11 -18.18 -31.32 -13.06
CA ALA A 11 -18.93 -31.34 -11.80
C ALA A 11 -20.40 -31.06 -12.09
N ALA A 12 -21.26 -32.07 -11.90
CA ALA A 12 -22.70 -31.88 -11.82
C ALA A 12 -23.07 -31.45 -10.40
N ALA A 13 -23.88 -30.39 -10.26
CA ALA A 13 -24.40 -29.93 -8.97
C ALA A 13 -25.92 -30.12 -8.93
N VAL A 14 -26.39 -30.86 -7.93
CA VAL A 14 -27.80 -30.97 -7.53
C VAL A 14 -28.07 -29.83 -6.53
N MET A 15 -29.11 -29.04 -6.79
CA MET A 15 -29.52 -27.92 -5.92
C MET A 15 -30.51 -28.39 -4.85
N THR A 16 -30.15 -28.21 -3.58
CA THR A 16 -31.11 -28.16 -2.47
C THR A 16 -30.76 -26.98 -1.56
N ALA A 17 -31.79 -26.22 -1.18
CA ALA A 17 -31.72 -24.93 -0.51
C ALA A 17 -30.97 -24.97 0.84
N GLY A 18 -29.85 -24.27 0.89
CA GLY A 18 -29.01 -24.04 2.06
C GLY A 18 -27.73 -23.38 1.58
N GLY A 19 -27.40 -22.19 2.09
CA GLY A 19 -26.36 -21.31 1.55
C GLY A 19 -25.06 -22.03 1.19
N LEU A 20 -24.65 -21.89 -0.08
CA LEU A 20 -23.40 -22.42 -0.58
C LEU A 20 -22.24 -21.59 -0.01
N VAL A 21 -21.59 -22.09 1.04
CA VAL A 21 -20.21 -21.71 1.32
C VAL A 21 -19.36 -22.48 0.32
N LEU A 22 -18.97 -21.83 -0.77
CA LEU A 22 -17.85 -22.29 -1.59
C LEU A 22 -16.60 -22.19 -0.71
N ALA A 23 -16.25 -23.29 -0.05
CA ALA A 23 -14.89 -23.48 0.44
C ALA A 23 -14.01 -23.41 -0.81
N GLY A 24 -13.35 -22.27 -1.01
CA GLY A 24 -12.42 -22.09 -2.12
C GLY A 24 -11.45 -23.26 -2.13
N SER A 25 -11.28 -23.87 -3.31
CA SER A 25 -10.24 -24.84 -3.59
C SER A 25 -8.95 -24.41 -2.89
N GLY A 26 -8.41 -25.27 -2.03
CA GLY A 26 -7.25 -24.95 -1.19
C GLY A 26 -6.21 -24.17 -1.97
N ALA A 27 -5.95 -22.94 -1.54
CA ALA A 27 -4.93 -22.10 -2.14
C ALA A 27 -3.62 -22.91 -2.17
N ALA A 28 -3.04 -23.04 -3.36
CA ALA A 28 -1.71 -23.61 -3.54
C ALA A 28 -0.75 -22.97 -2.53
N SER A 29 0.17 -23.75 -1.95
CA SER A 29 1.17 -23.20 -1.04
C SER A 29 1.88 -22.05 -1.76
N ALA A 30 2.07 -20.91 -1.09
CA ALA A 30 2.76 -19.78 -1.68
C ALA A 30 4.06 -20.24 -2.34
N ASP A 31 4.26 -19.93 -3.62
CA ASP A 31 5.55 -20.11 -4.28
C ASP A 31 6.54 -19.17 -3.58
N THR A 32 7.36 -19.71 -2.66
CA THR A 32 8.48 -18.99 -2.08
C THR A 32 9.57 -18.92 -3.13
N VAL A 33 9.66 -17.81 -3.83
CA VAL A 33 10.70 -17.56 -4.83
C VAL A 33 11.67 -16.55 -4.24
N GLY A 34 12.95 -16.90 -4.17
CA GLY A 34 14.02 -15.95 -3.84
C GLY A 34 14.16 -14.97 -4.99
N TYR A 35 13.60 -13.77 -4.83
CA TYR A 35 13.62 -12.75 -5.88
C TYR A 35 14.87 -11.88 -5.78
N LYS A 36 15.59 -11.80 -6.90
CA LYS A 36 16.60 -10.76 -7.13
C LYS A 36 15.92 -9.51 -7.70
N PRO A 37 16.40 -8.32 -7.35
CA PRO A 37 15.82 -7.09 -7.88
C PRO A 37 16.25 -6.94 -9.35
N ASP A 38 15.35 -6.47 -10.20
CA ASP A 38 15.65 -6.13 -11.60
C ASP A 38 16.59 -4.92 -11.70
N ARG A 39 16.50 -4.03 -10.71
CA ARG A 39 17.37 -2.88 -10.55
C ARG A 39 17.45 -2.50 -9.08
N THR A 40 18.52 -1.80 -8.73
CA THR A 40 18.76 -1.31 -7.39
C THR A 40 18.97 0.19 -7.42
N LEU A 41 18.55 0.89 -6.39
CA LEU A 41 18.97 2.27 -6.16
C LEU A 41 19.76 2.26 -4.87
N ALA A 42 21.01 2.73 -4.91
CA ALA A 42 21.83 2.82 -3.72
C ALA A 42 22.25 4.28 -3.51
N ASP A 43 22.00 4.74 -2.31
CA ASP A 43 22.32 6.07 -1.79
C ASP A 43 22.78 5.80 -0.36
N ASP A 44 23.95 6.32 0.01
CA ASP A 44 24.57 6.10 1.31
C ASP A 44 23.64 6.54 2.47
N GLU A 45 22.58 7.30 2.15
CA GLU A 45 21.57 7.78 3.09
C GLU A 45 20.11 7.47 2.66
N PHE A 46 19.78 6.26 2.17
CA PHE A 46 18.35 5.85 2.11
C PHE A 46 17.75 5.53 3.49
N ALA A 47 18.58 5.45 4.53
CA ALA A 47 18.23 5.13 5.90
C ALA A 47 17.19 6.05 6.58
N PRO A 48 17.03 7.35 6.21
CA PRO A 48 15.97 8.20 6.71
C PRO A 48 14.68 8.13 5.86
N SER A 49 14.53 7.23 4.88
CA SER A 49 13.29 7.21 4.08
C SER A 49 12.08 6.84 4.93
N VAL A 50 11.00 7.61 4.81
CA VAL A 50 9.73 7.41 5.56
C VAL A 50 8.60 6.89 4.70
N ALA A 51 8.68 7.04 3.37
CA ALA A 51 7.73 6.45 2.43
C ALA A 51 8.37 6.22 1.05
N LEU A 52 7.92 5.17 0.36
CA LEU A 52 8.33 4.84 -1.00
C LEU A 52 7.11 4.75 -1.90
N GLU A 53 7.31 4.97 -3.19
CA GLU A 53 6.25 4.78 -4.17
C GLU A 53 6.84 4.49 -5.56
N ILE A 54 6.14 3.73 -6.39
CA ILE A 54 6.59 3.37 -7.74
C ILE A 54 5.46 3.57 -8.76
N ALA A 55 5.75 4.33 -9.81
CA ALA A 55 4.80 4.54 -10.89
C ALA A 55 4.77 3.37 -11.88
N ASP A 56 3.71 3.31 -12.68
CA ASP A 56 3.58 2.37 -13.79
C ASP A 56 4.65 2.55 -14.87
N ASP A 57 5.34 3.68 -15.00
CA ASP A 57 6.47 3.75 -15.93
C ASP A 57 7.78 3.21 -15.32
N GLY A 58 7.77 2.89 -14.01
CA GLY A 58 8.94 2.51 -13.24
C GLY A 58 9.62 3.68 -12.53
N THR A 59 9.10 4.91 -12.60
CA THR A 59 9.62 6.03 -11.78
C THR A 59 9.49 5.67 -10.30
N VAL A 60 10.55 5.88 -9.52
CA VAL A 60 10.55 5.64 -8.06
C VAL A 60 10.58 6.97 -7.33
N TYR A 61 9.80 7.05 -6.27
CA TYR A 61 9.71 8.16 -5.36
C TYR A 61 10.19 7.68 -3.99
N ALA A 62 11.13 8.40 -3.39
CA ALA A 62 11.64 8.11 -2.07
C ALA A 62 11.55 9.36 -1.21
N LEU A 63 10.61 9.35 -0.25
CA LEU A 63 10.44 10.44 0.70
C LEU A 63 11.43 10.24 1.84
N ARG A 64 12.36 11.19 1.97
CA ARG A 64 13.42 11.20 2.97
C ARG A 64 13.03 12.05 4.18
N HIS A 65 13.29 11.56 5.38
CA HIS A 65 13.11 12.26 6.65
C HIS A 65 14.17 13.34 6.88
N ASP A 66 15.39 13.17 6.35
CA ASP A 66 16.42 14.18 6.44
C ASP A 66 16.15 15.32 5.45
N GLY A 67 15.86 16.50 6.00
CA GLY A 67 15.48 17.67 5.21
C GLY A 67 14.12 17.56 4.51
N TRP A 68 13.31 16.54 4.83
CA TRP A 68 11.97 16.32 4.29
C TRP A 68 11.92 16.44 2.77
N GLN A 69 12.86 15.78 2.08
CA GLN A 69 13.00 15.82 0.62
C GLN A 69 12.32 14.61 -0.01
N LEU A 70 11.59 14.83 -1.11
CA LEU A 70 11.14 13.75 -1.98
C LEU A 70 12.05 13.63 -3.21
N ASP A 71 12.78 12.54 -3.30
CA ASP A 71 13.63 12.21 -4.43
C ASP A 71 12.86 11.41 -5.48
N VAL A 72 12.93 11.83 -6.74
CA VAL A 72 12.30 11.17 -7.88
C VAL A 72 13.38 10.60 -8.78
N PHE A 73 13.41 9.28 -8.90
CA PHE A 73 14.33 8.53 -9.74
C PHE A 73 13.64 8.10 -11.03
N GLY A 74 14.33 8.30 -12.15
CA GLY A 74 13.79 7.91 -13.46
C GLY A 74 13.55 6.40 -13.58
N PRO A 75 12.75 5.97 -14.56
CA PRO A 75 12.34 4.57 -14.71
C PRO A 75 13.48 3.60 -15.05
N GLN A 76 14.60 4.12 -15.53
CA GLN A 76 15.82 3.36 -15.86
C GLN A 76 16.96 3.63 -14.86
N ALA A 77 16.70 4.37 -13.78
CA ALA A 77 17.72 4.62 -12.75
C ALA A 77 18.11 3.29 -12.08
N ASP A 78 19.41 3.02 -11.99
CA ASP A 78 19.98 1.79 -11.43
C ASP A 78 21.41 2.00 -10.88
N GLY A 79 21.75 1.22 -9.86
CA GLY A 79 23.04 1.16 -9.19
C GLY A 79 23.36 2.36 -8.28
N LYS A 80 24.56 2.32 -7.68
CA LYS A 80 25.10 3.31 -6.73
C LYS A 80 25.31 4.72 -7.30
N LYS A 81 25.24 4.87 -8.62
CA LYS A 81 25.43 6.17 -9.30
C LYS A 81 24.11 6.78 -9.76
N ALA A 82 22.98 6.11 -9.52
CA ALA A 82 21.67 6.65 -9.81
C ALA A 82 21.44 7.94 -9.04
N LYS A 83 21.07 9.01 -9.75
CA LYS A 83 20.73 10.30 -9.14
C LYS A 83 19.25 10.60 -9.33
N PRO A 84 18.61 11.29 -8.39
CA PRO A 84 17.27 11.80 -8.59
C PRO A 84 17.24 12.72 -9.81
N VAL A 85 16.29 12.49 -10.72
CA VAL A 85 16.01 13.38 -11.85
C VAL A 85 15.21 14.61 -11.41
N ARG A 86 14.65 14.56 -10.20
CA ARG A 86 13.97 15.67 -9.52
C ARG A 86 14.05 15.49 -8.02
N LYS A 87 14.14 16.62 -7.32
CA LYS A 87 14.03 16.72 -5.87
C LYS A 87 12.92 17.70 -5.56
N LEU A 88 11.99 17.32 -4.68
CA LEU A 88 10.98 18.22 -4.14
C LEU A 88 11.27 18.44 -2.66
N GLN A 89 11.12 19.67 -2.21
CA GLN A 89 11.38 20.11 -0.83
C GLN A 89 10.32 21.17 -0.45
N TYR A 90 10.49 21.80 0.71
CA TYR A 90 9.70 22.96 1.13
C TYR A 90 9.44 23.96 -0.03
N PRO A 91 8.20 24.45 -0.22
CA PRO A 91 7.00 24.25 0.61
C PRO A 91 6.11 23.07 0.13
N ILE A 92 6.67 22.11 -0.62
CA ILE A 92 5.94 20.95 -1.14
C ILE A 92 5.94 19.80 -0.14
N THR A 93 7.08 19.57 0.50
CA THR A 93 7.30 18.58 1.55
C THR A 93 7.84 19.33 2.77
N GLU A 94 7.06 19.40 3.84
CA GLU A 94 7.43 20.14 5.05
C GLU A 94 7.79 19.17 6.17
N ALA A 95 6.83 18.33 6.56
CA ALA A 95 6.98 17.26 7.54
C ALA A 95 6.33 15.98 7.01
N ALA A 96 6.40 15.79 5.69
CA ALA A 96 5.61 14.79 5.00
C ALA A 96 5.87 13.40 5.57
N THR A 97 4.79 12.70 5.89
CA THR A 97 4.84 11.37 6.53
C THR A 97 4.59 10.25 5.54
N ASP A 98 3.92 10.55 4.42
CA ASP A 98 3.49 9.53 3.48
C ASP A 98 3.28 10.06 2.05
N ILE A 99 3.38 9.16 1.07
CA ILE A 99 3.15 9.45 -0.35
C ILE A 99 2.36 8.32 -1.01
N ALA A 100 1.57 8.65 -2.03
CA ALA A 100 0.83 7.66 -2.79
C ALA A 100 0.61 8.10 -4.25
N LEU A 101 0.38 7.15 -5.15
CA LEU A 101 -0.04 7.42 -6.52
C LEU A 101 -1.51 7.02 -6.78
N ASP A 102 -2.15 7.72 -7.72
CA ASP A 102 -3.38 7.21 -8.35
C ASP A 102 -3.08 6.55 -9.70
N GLY A 103 -4.10 5.95 -10.32
CA GLY A 103 -3.97 5.27 -11.62
C GLY A 103 -3.69 6.19 -12.81
N ARG A 104 -3.59 7.51 -12.59
CA ARG A 104 -3.12 8.50 -13.57
C ARG A 104 -1.66 8.92 -13.29
N GLY A 105 -1.01 8.32 -12.30
CA GLY A 105 0.32 8.66 -11.83
C GLY A 105 0.39 10.00 -11.10
N ARG A 106 -0.73 10.57 -10.64
CA ARG A 106 -0.68 11.80 -9.82
C ARG A 106 -0.12 11.45 -8.46
N LEU A 107 0.85 12.24 -8.02
CA LEU A 107 1.53 12.07 -6.74
C LEU A 107 0.78 12.83 -5.66
N TYR A 108 0.45 12.13 -4.58
CA TYR A 108 -0.17 12.65 -3.37
C TYR A 108 0.88 12.61 -2.27
N ILE A 109 0.98 13.69 -1.51
CA ILE A 109 1.95 13.86 -0.42
C ILE A 109 1.17 14.31 0.82
N LEU A 110 1.23 13.52 1.89
CA LEU A 110 0.59 13.85 3.17
C LEU A 110 1.60 14.57 4.07
N ASP A 111 1.29 15.81 4.42
CA ASP A 111 1.91 16.52 5.55
C ASP A 111 0.96 16.46 6.76
N PRO A 112 1.43 16.03 7.95
CA PRO A 112 0.63 16.05 9.17
C PRO A 112 0.29 17.48 9.60
N HIS A 113 1.05 18.47 9.14
CA HIS A 113 0.84 19.90 9.38
C HIS A 113 0.25 20.60 8.15
N GLY A 114 -0.98 21.06 8.30
CA GLY A 114 -1.73 21.82 7.32
C GLY A 114 -1.59 23.33 7.51
N PRO A 115 -2.32 24.13 6.71
CA PRO A 115 -2.23 25.59 6.75
C PRO A 115 -2.77 26.22 8.05
N THR A 116 -3.49 25.43 8.87
CA THR A 116 -4.02 25.85 10.17
C THR A 116 -3.70 24.81 11.24
N THR A 117 -3.44 25.24 12.47
CA THR A 117 -3.17 24.34 13.60
C THR A 117 -4.27 23.29 13.76
N GLY A 118 -3.88 22.03 14.02
CA GLY A 118 -4.81 20.91 14.13
C GLY A 118 -5.40 20.45 12.80
N THR A 119 -4.73 20.73 11.68
CA THR A 119 -5.08 20.16 10.36
C THR A 119 -3.85 19.52 9.74
N SER A 120 -4.06 18.54 8.87
CA SER A 120 -3.10 18.00 7.92
C SER A 120 -3.42 18.46 6.49
N LYS A 121 -2.50 18.24 5.57
CA LYS A 121 -2.62 18.65 4.17
C LYS A 121 -2.18 17.51 3.25
N VAL A 122 -3.00 17.21 2.25
CA VAL A 122 -2.59 16.35 1.13
C VAL A 122 -2.34 17.22 -0.10
N THR A 123 -1.07 17.33 -0.52
CA THR A 123 -0.66 18.06 -1.73
C THR A 123 -0.67 17.11 -2.93
N VAL A 124 -1.33 17.51 -4.02
CA VAL A 124 -1.44 16.70 -5.24
C VAL A 124 -0.66 17.33 -6.39
N LEU A 125 0.22 16.56 -7.01
CA LEU A 125 1.08 16.97 -8.12
C LEU A 125 0.77 16.18 -9.40
N ARG A 126 1.24 16.68 -10.55
CA ARG A 126 1.22 15.93 -11.80
C ARG A 126 2.21 14.76 -11.76
N PRO A 127 2.07 13.78 -12.67
CA PRO A 127 3.03 12.69 -12.80
C PRO A 127 4.49 13.14 -12.86
N GLY A 128 5.35 12.38 -12.19
CA GLY A 128 6.77 12.72 -11.99
C GLY A 128 7.03 13.92 -11.07
N GLY A 129 6.02 14.40 -10.31
CA GLY A 129 6.15 15.59 -9.47
C GLY A 129 6.39 16.88 -10.27
N LYS A 130 5.86 16.95 -11.50
CA LYS A 130 6.17 18.03 -12.44
C LYS A 130 5.20 19.20 -12.32
N GLY A 131 5.71 20.41 -12.59
CA GLY A 131 4.90 21.62 -12.72
C GLY A 131 4.29 22.09 -11.39
N PRO A 132 3.29 22.99 -11.43
CA PRO A 132 2.69 23.51 -10.22
C PRO A 132 1.81 22.48 -9.51
N VAL A 133 1.59 22.72 -8.22
CA VAL A 133 0.59 22.00 -7.40
C VAL A 133 -0.76 22.01 -8.11
N LEU A 134 -1.37 20.83 -8.26
CA LEU A 134 -2.68 20.69 -8.88
C LEU A 134 -3.80 21.13 -7.93
N ARG A 135 -3.72 20.66 -6.68
CA ARG A 135 -4.65 21.00 -5.61
C ARG A 135 -4.07 20.60 -4.26
N ARG A 136 -4.67 21.14 -3.20
CA ARG A 136 -4.44 20.73 -1.81
C ARG A 136 -5.76 20.38 -1.17
N LEU A 137 -5.79 19.26 -0.45
CA LEU A 137 -6.87 18.90 0.45
C LEU A 137 -6.42 19.25 1.88
N VAL A 138 -7.26 19.93 2.63
CA VAL A 138 -7.04 20.23 4.06
C VAL A 138 -7.91 19.29 4.87
N VAL A 139 -7.29 18.55 5.79
CA VAL A 139 -7.94 17.50 6.58
C VAL A 139 -7.89 17.92 8.05
N PRO A 140 -9.04 18.08 8.74
CA PRO A 140 -9.04 18.36 10.17
C PRO A 140 -8.44 17.19 10.98
N GLY A 141 -7.60 17.47 11.97
CA GLY A 141 -6.82 16.49 12.73
C GLY A 141 -5.41 16.31 12.20
N GLU A 142 -4.62 15.50 12.91
CA GLU A 142 -3.24 15.15 12.58
C GLU A 142 -3.21 13.71 12.06
N TRP A 143 -2.82 13.53 10.81
CA TRP A 143 -2.89 12.25 10.09
C TRP A 143 -1.50 11.88 9.58
N THR A 144 -1.18 10.58 9.64
CA THR A 144 0.19 10.08 9.40
C THR A 144 0.25 8.97 8.36
N ARG A 145 -0.88 8.45 7.89
CA ARG A 145 -0.97 7.41 6.85
C ARG A 145 -1.87 7.85 5.71
N LEU A 146 -1.50 7.45 4.49
CA LEU A 146 -2.14 7.84 3.24
C LEU A 146 -2.35 6.61 2.35
N GLY A 147 -3.60 6.35 1.97
CA GLY A 147 -3.92 5.38 0.92
C GLY A 147 -4.62 6.07 -0.25
N VAL A 148 -4.23 5.79 -1.49
CA VAL A 148 -4.89 6.36 -2.68
C VAL A 148 -5.33 5.25 -3.62
N SER A 149 -6.63 5.22 -3.94
CA SER A 149 -7.15 4.28 -4.95
C SER A 149 -6.73 4.69 -6.36
N ALA A 150 -6.74 3.75 -7.31
CA ALA A 150 -6.53 4.04 -8.73
C ALA A 150 -7.46 5.16 -9.29
N ALA A 151 -8.68 5.27 -8.76
CA ALA A 151 -9.63 6.33 -9.14
C ALA A 151 -9.33 7.70 -8.50
N GLY A 152 -8.43 7.75 -7.51
CA GLY A 152 -7.99 8.96 -6.82
C GLY A 152 -8.78 9.31 -5.55
N HIS A 153 -9.57 8.39 -4.99
CA HIS A 153 -10.06 8.51 -3.60
C HIS A 153 -8.86 8.52 -2.66
N VAL A 154 -8.92 9.36 -1.63
CA VAL A 154 -7.84 9.57 -0.66
C VAL A 154 -8.31 9.09 0.70
N ALA A 155 -7.70 8.04 1.23
CA ALA A 155 -7.82 7.64 2.63
C ALA A 155 -6.69 8.28 3.44
N VAL A 156 -7.02 8.84 4.59
CA VAL A 156 -6.05 9.25 5.61
C VAL A 156 -6.37 8.53 6.90
N ALA A 157 -5.35 8.03 7.59
CA ALA A 157 -5.50 7.26 8.82
C ALA A 157 -4.49 7.69 9.90
N GLY A 158 -4.84 7.38 11.14
CA GLY A 158 -4.11 7.72 12.37
C GLY A 158 -4.86 7.19 13.59
N ALA A 159 -4.65 7.81 14.74
CA ALA A 159 -5.21 7.41 16.04
C ALA A 159 -6.70 6.98 15.99
N SER A 160 -6.94 5.66 15.96
CA SER A 160 -8.26 5.03 15.96
C SER A 160 -9.29 5.59 14.96
N ALA A 161 -8.82 6.14 13.82
CA ALA A 161 -9.69 6.79 12.86
C ALA A 161 -9.20 6.65 11.41
N VAL A 162 -10.15 6.64 10.48
CA VAL A 162 -9.90 6.75 9.04
C VAL A 162 -10.91 7.72 8.42
N ARG A 163 -10.44 8.55 7.49
CA ARG A 163 -11.29 9.38 6.63
C ARG A 163 -11.01 9.12 5.18
N VAL A 164 -12.06 8.98 4.36
CA VAL A 164 -11.94 8.81 2.92
C VAL A 164 -12.60 9.96 2.18
N TYR A 165 -11.85 10.59 1.28
CA TYR A 165 -12.28 11.70 0.44
C TYR A 165 -12.46 11.27 -1.01
N ALA A 166 -13.44 11.89 -1.67
CA ALA A 166 -13.75 11.62 -3.07
C ALA A 166 -12.60 12.08 -4.01
N PRO A 167 -12.50 11.51 -5.22
CA PRO A 167 -11.53 11.95 -6.22
C PRO A 167 -11.70 13.43 -6.53
N GLY A 168 -10.58 14.16 -6.57
CA GLY A 168 -10.62 15.60 -6.86
C GLY A 168 -10.87 16.49 -5.64
N ALA A 169 -11.09 15.93 -4.44
CA ALA A 169 -11.25 16.71 -3.22
C ALA A 169 -10.12 17.75 -3.05
N ALA A 170 -10.52 18.97 -2.69
CA ALA A 170 -9.66 20.15 -2.54
C ALA A 170 -10.22 21.10 -1.47
N GLY A 171 -9.35 21.91 -0.88
CA GLY A 171 -9.69 22.80 0.22
C GLY A 171 -10.18 22.03 1.45
N SER A 172 -11.02 22.66 2.26
CA SER A 172 -11.68 22.03 3.41
C SER A 172 -13.03 21.48 2.96
N THR A 173 -13.05 20.22 2.53
CA THR A 173 -14.28 19.53 2.09
C THR A 173 -14.67 18.41 3.05
N THR A 174 -15.90 17.93 2.97
CA THR A 174 -16.39 16.84 3.82
C THR A 174 -15.90 15.49 3.30
N PRO A 175 -15.39 14.60 4.15
CA PRO A 175 -15.06 13.24 3.75
C PRO A 175 -16.31 12.46 3.36
N SER A 176 -16.18 11.59 2.36
CA SER A 176 -17.21 10.63 1.94
C SER A 176 -17.38 9.46 2.92
N GLN A 177 -16.35 9.17 3.72
CA GLN A 177 -16.40 8.15 4.77
C GLN A 177 -15.64 8.65 6.00
N VAL A 178 -16.20 8.39 7.18
CA VAL A 178 -15.55 8.62 8.47
C VAL A 178 -15.76 7.36 9.28
N LEU A 179 -14.69 6.64 9.59
CA LEU A 179 -14.68 5.47 10.46
C LEU A 179 -13.93 5.83 11.74
N ALA A 180 -14.59 5.67 12.88
CA ALA A 180 -14.05 5.99 14.19
C ALA A 180 -14.93 5.33 15.27
N GLY A 181 -14.46 5.37 16.52
CA GLY A 181 -15.17 4.80 17.67
C GLY A 181 -14.92 3.31 17.84
N SER A 182 -15.23 2.80 19.04
CA SER A 182 -14.82 1.46 19.46
C SER A 182 -15.48 0.34 18.65
N GLY A 183 -16.71 0.55 18.17
CA GLY A 183 -17.40 -0.41 17.31
C GLY A 183 -16.76 -0.58 15.93
N ALA A 184 -16.00 0.42 15.45
CA ALA A 184 -15.23 0.30 14.21
C ALA A 184 -14.06 -0.69 14.38
N ARG A 185 -13.57 -0.92 15.62
CA ARG A 185 -12.46 -1.83 15.94
C ARG A 185 -11.15 -1.49 15.24
N LEU A 186 -10.93 -0.21 14.92
CA LEU A 186 -9.63 0.27 14.44
C LEU A 186 -8.58 0.09 15.57
N PRO A 187 -7.32 -0.18 15.22
CA PRO A 187 -6.23 -0.18 16.20
C PRO A 187 -6.05 1.20 16.84
N GLU A 188 -5.39 1.25 18.00
CA GLU A 188 -5.06 2.50 18.68
C GLU A 188 -4.34 3.45 17.72
N GLU A 189 -3.30 2.96 17.05
CA GLU A 189 -2.63 3.59 15.92
C GLU A 189 -2.74 2.71 14.68
N VAL A 190 -3.20 3.29 13.58
CA VAL A 190 -3.28 2.58 12.29
C VAL A 190 -1.88 2.50 11.67
N SER A 191 -1.36 1.28 11.49
CA SER A 191 -0.05 1.05 10.88
C SER A 191 -0.02 1.51 9.43
N ASP A 192 -1.06 1.20 8.65
CA ASP A 192 -1.20 1.63 7.26
C ASP A 192 -2.62 1.38 6.71
N VAL A 193 -2.95 2.01 5.57
CA VAL A 193 -4.22 1.81 4.86
C VAL A 193 -4.07 1.72 3.36
N ALA A 194 -4.85 0.84 2.72
CA ALA A 194 -4.93 0.74 1.27
C ALA A 194 -6.38 0.72 0.78
N LEU A 195 -6.60 1.28 -0.42
CA LEU A 195 -7.91 1.31 -1.07
C LEU A 195 -7.88 0.46 -2.34
N THR A 196 -8.66 -0.62 -2.32
CA THR A 196 -8.89 -1.43 -3.52
C THR A 196 -9.79 -0.70 -4.52
N SER A 197 -9.71 -1.08 -5.81
CA SER A 197 -10.46 -0.43 -6.89
C SER A 197 -11.98 -0.57 -6.77
N ASP A 198 -12.48 -1.58 -6.05
CA ASP A 198 -13.90 -1.73 -5.73
C ASP A 198 -14.36 -0.78 -4.60
N GLY A 199 -13.42 -0.09 -3.95
CA GLY A 199 -13.65 0.90 -2.91
C GLY A 199 -13.66 0.35 -1.49
N ARG A 200 -13.22 -0.89 -1.26
CA ARG A 200 -12.98 -1.39 0.10
C ARG A 200 -11.69 -0.85 0.68
N LEU A 201 -11.78 -0.52 1.97
CA LEU A 201 -10.67 -0.04 2.79
C LEU A 201 -10.04 -1.23 3.52
N TRP A 202 -8.74 -1.37 3.35
CA TRP A 202 -7.90 -2.32 4.08
C TRP A 202 -7.09 -1.53 5.11
N VAL A 203 -7.06 -2.03 6.34
CA VAL A 203 -6.34 -1.43 7.47
C VAL A 203 -5.40 -2.47 8.04
N ALA A 204 -4.12 -2.11 8.19
CA ALA A 204 -3.15 -2.91 8.91
C ALA A 204 -3.31 -2.73 10.41
N ASP A 205 -3.33 -3.85 11.14
CA ASP A 205 -3.45 -3.90 12.60
C ASP A 205 -2.56 -5.04 13.11
N GLU A 206 -1.34 -4.69 13.51
CA GLU A 206 -0.31 -5.62 14.02
C GLU A 206 -0.20 -6.92 13.20
N ALA A 207 -0.75 -8.04 13.69
CA ALA A 207 -0.68 -9.36 13.07
C ALA A 207 -1.91 -9.72 12.21
N LYS A 208 -2.74 -8.75 11.82
CA LYS A 208 -3.96 -8.98 11.04
C LYS A 208 -4.30 -7.79 10.14
N LEU A 209 -5.26 -8.02 9.24
CA LEU A 209 -5.83 -6.99 8.37
C LEU A 209 -7.33 -6.87 8.63
N LEU A 210 -7.82 -5.64 8.76
CA LEU A 210 -9.24 -5.33 8.84
C LEU A 210 -9.74 -4.85 7.48
N VAL A 211 -10.87 -5.38 7.04
CA VAL A 211 -11.46 -5.03 5.73
C VAL A 211 -12.82 -4.40 5.95
N TYR A 212 -12.97 -3.14 5.56
CA TYR A 212 -14.23 -2.41 5.64
C TYR A 212 -14.88 -2.33 4.27
N ALA A 213 -16.21 -2.49 4.24
CA ALA A 213 -16.99 -2.34 3.03
C ALA A 213 -16.86 -0.92 2.47
N ARG A 214 -17.02 -0.79 1.15
CA ARG A 214 -17.14 0.52 0.50
C ARG A 214 -18.27 1.31 1.17
N GLY A 215 -17.96 2.51 1.64
CA GLY A 215 -18.95 3.40 2.26
C GLY A 215 -19.21 3.11 3.74
N ALA A 216 -18.43 2.24 4.39
CA ALA A 216 -18.54 2.05 5.83
C ALA A 216 -18.27 3.37 6.58
N THR A 217 -19.11 3.69 7.56
CA THR A 217 -19.03 4.92 8.34
C THR A 217 -19.37 4.70 9.82
N GLY A 218 -19.07 5.69 10.66
CA GLY A 218 -19.29 5.62 12.10
C GLY A 218 -18.54 4.46 12.72
N GLU A 219 -19.24 3.74 13.60
CA GLU A 219 -18.71 2.58 14.33
C GLU A 219 -18.97 1.26 13.60
N THR A 220 -19.08 1.27 12.27
CA THR A 220 -19.31 0.06 11.49
C THR A 220 -18.14 -0.92 11.65
N ALA A 221 -18.42 -2.12 12.17
CA ALA A 221 -17.41 -3.16 12.33
C ALA A 221 -16.81 -3.62 10.97
N PRO A 222 -15.60 -4.20 10.96
CA PRO A 222 -15.00 -4.75 9.75
C PRO A 222 -15.92 -5.79 9.10
N ALA A 223 -16.09 -5.70 7.78
CA ALA A 223 -16.86 -6.68 7.00
C ALA A 223 -16.12 -8.02 6.92
N ALA A 224 -14.79 -7.99 7.01
CA ALA A 224 -13.96 -9.18 7.10
C ALA A 224 -12.65 -8.89 7.84
N THR A 225 -11.96 -9.96 8.22
CA THR A 225 -10.63 -9.91 8.85
C THR A 225 -9.75 -10.99 8.22
N VAL A 226 -8.48 -10.69 7.96
CA VAL A 226 -7.45 -11.67 7.59
C VAL A 226 -6.55 -11.87 8.80
N ALA A 227 -6.65 -13.02 9.47
CA ALA A 227 -5.92 -13.31 10.71
C ALA A 227 -5.80 -14.82 10.96
N GLY A 228 -4.82 -15.20 11.77
CA GLY A 228 -4.60 -16.58 12.21
C GLY A 228 -3.35 -17.21 11.59
N SER A 229 -2.97 -18.38 12.09
CA SER A 229 -1.66 -19.00 11.81
C SER A 229 -1.36 -19.28 10.34
N ARG A 230 -2.38 -19.47 9.49
CA ARG A 230 -2.20 -19.73 8.06
C ARG A 230 -1.84 -18.47 7.28
N THR A 231 -2.16 -17.28 7.79
CA THR A 231 -1.76 -16.01 7.15
C THR A 231 -0.25 -15.81 7.23
N GLY A 232 0.37 -16.35 8.29
CA GLY A 232 1.77 -16.13 8.62
C GLY A 232 2.09 -14.67 8.93
N LEU A 233 1.08 -13.85 9.24
CA LEU A 233 1.22 -12.45 9.63
C LEU A 233 1.69 -12.34 11.08
N SER A 234 2.69 -11.50 11.33
CA SER A 234 3.24 -11.25 12.66
C SER A 234 3.37 -9.78 13.01
N TRP A 235 3.87 -8.94 12.09
CA TRP A 235 4.04 -7.51 12.33
C TRP A 235 3.90 -6.71 11.04
N VAL A 236 2.66 -6.33 10.73
CA VAL A 236 2.30 -5.61 9.51
C VAL A 236 2.58 -4.12 9.67
N ASN A 237 3.48 -3.61 8.83
CA ASN A 237 3.86 -2.20 8.82
C ASN A 237 3.31 -1.42 7.63
N ASN A 238 3.16 -2.07 6.47
CA ASN A 238 2.82 -1.38 5.23
C ASN A 238 1.92 -2.23 4.31
N LEU A 239 1.02 -1.57 3.58
CA LEU A 239 0.04 -2.18 2.67
C LEU A 239 0.02 -1.45 1.33
N ASP A 240 -0.03 -2.21 0.24
CA ASP A 240 -0.33 -1.64 -1.07
C ASP A 240 -1.13 -2.60 -1.97
N VAL A 241 -1.73 -2.09 -3.03
CA VAL A 241 -2.69 -2.80 -3.87
C VAL A 241 -2.41 -2.60 -5.36
N ASP A 242 -2.35 -3.71 -6.10
CA ASP A 242 -2.23 -3.67 -7.56
C ASP A 242 -3.59 -3.56 -8.28
N ALA A 243 -3.57 -3.46 -9.63
CA ALA A 243 -4.81 -3.36 -10.42
C ALA A 243 -5.70 -4.62 -10.38
N LYS A 244 -5.18 -5.76 -9.92
CA LYS A 244 -5.94 -7.00 -9.72
C LYS A 244 -6.57 -7.07 -8.32
N ASN A 245 -6.46 -6.00 -7.53
CA ASN A 245 -6.81 -5.97 -6.12
C ASN A 245 -6.11 -7.09 -5.33
N ARG A 246 -4.85 -7.40 -5.63
CA ARG A 246 -3.98 -8.15 -4.73
C ARG A 246 -3.46 -7.18 -3.69
N VAL A 247 -3.58 -7.54 -2.41
CA VAL A 247 -3.11 -6.74 -1.28
C VAL A 247 -1.75 -7.28 -0.89
N TYR A 248 -0.73 -6.45 -1.02
CA TYR A 248 0.64 -6.77 -0.64
C TYR A 248 0.88 -6.21 0.75
N VAL A 249 1.50 -7.03 1.59
CA VAL A 249 1.65 -6.78 3.01
C VAL A 249 3.12 -6.96 3.34
N GLU A 250 3.74 -5.91 3.83
CA GLU A 250 5.07 -6.04 4.43
C GLU A 250 4.94 -6.52 5.87
N ASP A 251 5.54 -7.67 6.16
CA ASP A 251 5.62 -8.24 7.50
C ASP A 251 7.06 -8.20 7.99
N SER A 252 7.37 -7.20 8.80
CA SER A 252 8.76 -6.88 9.16
C SER A 252 9.35 -7.80 10.24
N HIS A 253 8.55 -8.71 10.84
CA HIS A 253 9.09 -9.68 11.81
C HIS A 253 9.60 -10.96 11.13
N VAL A 254 9.08 -11.29 9.95
CA VAL A 254 9.46 -12.49 9.18
C VAL A 254 10.15 -12.17 7.86
N ASP A 255 10.54 -10.90 7.67
CA ASP A 255 11.28 -10.39 6.53
C ASP A 255 10.70 -10.85 5.19
N ALA A 256 9.38 -10.72 5.05
CA ALA A 256 8.67 -11.19 3.87
C ALA A 256 7.58 -10.23 3.44
N ILE A 257 7.37 -10.15 2.13
CA ILE A 257 6.17 -9.53 1.57
C ILE A 257 5.18 -10.64 1.24
N LYS A 258 3.96 -10.50 1.74
CA LYS A 258 2.87 -11.46 1.52
C LYS A 258 1.80 -10.82 0.67
N ALA A 259 1.40 -11.48 -0.40
CA ALA A 259 0.26 -11.06 -1.19
C ALA A 259 -0.97 -11.87 -0.82
N PHE A 260 -2.10 -11.20 -0.63
CA PHE A 260 -3.42 -11.81 -0.43
C PHE A 260 -4.32 -11.41 -1.60
N SER A 261 -5.21 -12.31 -2.02
CA SER A 261 -6.34 -11.88 -2.85
C SER A 261 -7.23 -11.00 -1.99
N SER A 262 -7.72 -9.87 -2.53
CA SER A 262 -8.69 -9.05 -1.81
C SER A 262 -10.00 -9.77 -1.50
N THR A 263 -10.22 -11.01 -1.93
CA THR A 263 -11.43 -11.79 -1.60
C THR A 263 -11.16 -12.97 -0.66
N SER A 264 -9.91 -13.17 -0.24
CA SER A 264 -9.53 -14.22 0.71
C SER A 264 -9.51 -13.67 2.13
N TYR A 265 -10.44 -14.12 2.98
CA TYR A 265 -10.60 -13.66 4.36
C TYR A 265 -10.49 -14.80 5.37
N GLY A 266 -10.31 -14.47 6.64
CA GLY A 266 -10.15 -15.39 7.75
C GLY A 266 -8.72 -15.93 7.85
N ASN A 267 -8.59 -17.19 8.26
CA ASN A 267 -7.32 -17.89 8.41
C ASN A 267 -6.86 -18.49 7.07
N VAL A 268 -6.45 -17.63 6.14
CA VAL A 268 -6.07 -18.00 4.76
C VAL A 268 -4.58 -17.88 4.53
N ALA A 269 -4.02 -18.75 3.69
CA ALA A 269 -2.65 -18.63 3.25
C ALA A 269 -2.50 -17.46 2.25
N PRO A 270 -1.37 -16.75 2.24
CA PRO A 270 -1.09 -15.77 1.20
C PRO A 270 -1.03 -16.47 -0.17
N ILE A 271 -1.49 -15.79 -1.21
CA ILE A 271 -1.40 -16.27 -2.60
C ILE A 271 0.04 -16.19 -3.13
N ARG A 272 0.91 -15.41 -2.46
CA ARG A 272 2.34 -15.35 -2.71
C ARG A 272 3.10 -14.90 -1.47
N THR A 273 4.29 -15.44 -1.26
CA THR A 273 5.23 -14.99 -0.23
C THR A 273 6.57 -14.75 -0.89
N LEU A 274 7.09 -13.54 -0.70
CA LEU A 274 8.33 -13.07 -1.27
C LEU A 274 9.31 -12.98 -0.11
N SER A 275 10.31 -13.84 -0.15
CA SER A 275 11.40 -13.83 0.81
C SER A 275 12.63 -13.26 0.14
N TYR A 276 13.35 -12.42 0.87
CA TYR A 276 14.56 -11.79 0.34
C TYR A 276 15.74 -12.77 0.33
N ASP A 277 16.58 -12.67 -0.69
CA ASP A 277 17.81 -13.47 -0.82
C ASP A 277 19.00 -12.82 -0.08
N GLY A 278 18.90 -12.63 1.25
CA GLY A 278 20.00 -12.06 2.04
C GLY A 278 19.59 -11.60 3.44
N ALA A 279 20.58 -11.14 4.22
CA ALA A 279 20.35 -10.55 5.55
C ALA A 279 19.63 -9.20 5.40
N TYR A 280 18.38 -9.13 5.87
CA TYR A 280 17.62 -7.89 6.05
C TYR A 280 17.96 -7.33 7.44
N PRO A 281 18.52 -6.11 7.57
CA PRO A 281 18.84 -5.57 8.88
C PRO A 281 17.90 -4.46 9.36
N VAL A 282 16.77 -4.19 8.70
CA VAL A 282 15.99 -2.97 9.00
C VAL A 282 14.60 -3.29 9.55
N SER A 283 14.35 -2.87 10.79
CA SER A 283 13.09 -3.06 11.53
C SER A 283 11.92 -2.20 11.04
N TRP A 284 12.08 -1.53 9.89
CA TRP A 284 11.10 -0.65 9.24
C TRP A 284 11.37 -0.66 7.73
N ALA A 285 11.09 -1.77 7.06
CA ALA A 285 11.09 -1.70 5.60
C ALA A 285 9.87 -0.88 5.14
N LEU A 286 9.94 -0.48 3.87
CA LEU A 286 8.86 0.20 3.19
C LEU A 286 8.54 -0.63 1.97
N LEU A 287 7.28 -0.63 1.58
CA LEU A 287 6.78 -1.32 0.40
C LEU A 287 5.95 -0.33 -0.42
N ALA A 288 6.11 -0.38 -1.73
CA ALA A 288 5.10 0.15 -2.64
C ALA A 288 5.01 -0.74 -3.88
N VAL A 289 3.82 -0.80 -4.45
CA VAL A 289 3.41 -1.68 -5.53
C VAL A 289 2.58 -0.91 -6.54
N ASN A 290 3.03 -0.85 -7.79
CA ASN A 290 2.27 -0.19 -8.83
C ASN A 290 1.10 -1.06 -9.35
N ALA A 291 0.32 -0.51 -10.28
CA ALA A 291 -0.85 -1.19 -10.85
C ALA A 291 -0.50 -2.52 -11.55
N ARG A 292 0.75 -2.69 -12.01
CA ARG A 292 1.24 -3.93 -12.64
C ARG A 292 1.71 -4.99 -11.64
N GLY A 293 1.83 -4.64 -10.37
CA GLY A 293 2.45 -5.49 -9.37
C GLY A 293 3.99 -5.41 -9.38
N ASP A 294 4.58 -4.39 -10.02
CA ASP A 294 6.00 -4.08 -9.82
C ASP A 294 6.17 -3.42 -8.45
N MET A 295 7.27 -3.70 -7.78
CA MET A 295 7.43 -3.38 -6.37
C MET A 295 8.73 -2.62 -6.14
N VAL A 296 8.73 -1.67 -5.20
CA VAL A 296 9.93 -1.08 -4.62
C VAL A 296 9.93 -1.32 -3.11
N THR A 297 11.09 -1.73 -2.57
CA THR A 297 11.25 -1.96 -1.14
C THR A 297 12.71 -1.84 -0.70
N LYS A 298 12.94 -1.59 0.58
CA LYS A 298 14.26 -1.31 1.15
C LYS A 298 15.05 -2.60 1.40
N ARG A 299 16.03 -2.94 0.56
CA ARG A 299 16.87 -4.14 0.70
C ARG A 299 17.92 -4.05 1.82
N THR A 300 18.47 -2.86 2.04
CA THR A 300 19.44 -2.56 3.11
C THR A 300 19.18 -1.14 3.61
N GLU A 301 19.88 -0.70 4.66
CA GLU A 301 19.84 0.71 5.09
C GLU A 301 20.09 1.71 3.95
N SER A 302 20.90 1.35 2.96
CA SER A 302 21.35 2.24 1.89
C SER A 302 20.95 1.77 0.49
N THR A 303 20.01 0.83 0.36
CA THR A 303 19.65 0.28 -0.95
C THR A 303 18.18 -0.06 -1.06
N LEU A 304 17.53 0.46 -2.11
CA LEU A 304 16.21 0.04 -2.56
C LEU A 304 16.35 -1.04 -3.64
N GLY A 305 15.54 -2.09 -3.54
CA GLY A 305 15.34 -3.07 -4.59
C GLY A 305 14.05 -2.78 -5.34
N ILE A 306 14.11 -2.86 -6.66
CA ILE A 306 12.92 -2.78 -7.51
C ILE A 306 12.75 -4.11 -8.22
N TYR A 307 11.55 -4.66 -8.17
CA TYR A 307 11.18 -5.96 -8.68
C TYR A 307 10.07 -5.77 -9.70
N ARG A 308 10.30 -6.19 -10.93
CA ARG A 308 9.30 -6.20 -11.99
C ARG A 308 8.54 -7.50 -11.91
N THR A 309 7.22 -7.36 -11.99
CA THR A 309 6.26 -8.44 -12.23
C THR A 309 6.33 -9.66 -11.32
N LEU A 310 5.31 -9.73 -10.48
CA LEU A 310 4.75 -10.95 -9.92
C LEU A 310 3.45 -11.36 -10.60
#